data_AF-A0AAV1TNW8-F1
#
_entry.id   AF-A0AAV1TNW8-F1
#
_cell.length_a   1.000
_cell.length_b   1.000
_cell.length_c   1.000
_cell.angle_alpha   90.00
_cell.angle_beta   90.00
_cell.angle_gamma   90.00
#
_symmetry.space_group_name_H-M   'P 1'
#
loop_
_entity.id
_entity.type
_entity.pdbx_description
1 polymer ?
#
loop_
_entity_poly.entity_id
_entity_poly.type
_entity_poly.pdbx_seq_one_letter_code
_entity_poly.pdbx_strand_id
1 'polypeptide(L)'
;MTTPIIATVITSSEADATYALVEGRQDIARLQQEYRIYGSSEGPIATARSAPTRLRLALEEVAVGLTKGFLRLEVATNALSNNANSTSTSSESSSVATSDKTRQELSPVDIIQEITGDLNRRGPRGSKSRLAPRRRDRVRVFRDLWERGYVVTAGSKFGADFLIYKDDPKRAHAEALIVVKAYEEEFARVDVVSFCRVAKMVRKQFLFASVRSNGDSGGDDGDKDEDRDSDVAVDSVVYVSLTHAVLVSRHQERSEEGAMW
;
A
#
# COMPACT_ATOMS: atom_id res chain seq x y z
N MET A 1 -16.32 -6.99 -23.34
CA MET A 1 -15.03 -7.25 -22.68
C MET A 1 -14.17 -6.02 -22.89
N THR A 2 -13.95 -5.23 -21.84
CA THR A 2 -13.12 -4.02 -21.89
C THR A 2 -11.65 -4.42 -21.98
N THR A 3 -10.88 -3.78 -22.86
CA THR A 3 -9.44 -4.03 -22.97
C THR A 3 -8.74 -3.61 -21.67
N PRO A 4 -7.82 -4.44 -21.13
CA PRO A 4 -7.06 -4.09 -19.94
C PRO A 4 -6.08 -2.97 -20.27
N ILE A 5 -5.84 -2.11 -19.29
CA ILE A 5 -4.92 -0.99 -19.39
C ILE A 5 -3.51 -1.49 -19.14
N ILE A 6 -2.57 -1.10 -20.00
CA ILE A 6 -1.17 -1.51 -19.89
C ILE A 6 -0.46 -0.55 -18.95
N ALA A 7 0.21 -1.10 -17.94
CA ALA A 7 1.02 -0.35 -16.98
C ALA A 7 2.45 -0.87 -16.97
N THR A 8 3.41 0.01 -17.20
CA THR A 8 4.83 -0.32 -17.21
C THR A 8 5.37 -0.30 -15.78
N VAL A 9 5.81 -1.45 -15.27
CA VAL A 9 6.35 -1.55 -13.91
C VAL A 9 7.77 -1.02 -13.88
N ILE A 10 8.03 -0.15 -12.91
CA ILE A 10 9.37 0.31 -12.56
C ILE A 10 9.71 -0.24 -11.19
N THR A 11 10.60 -1.24 -11.18
CA THR A 11 11.16 -1.81 -9.96
C THR A 11 12.39 -1.04 -9.51
N SER A 12 12.47 -0.81 -8.21
CA SER A 12 13.68 -0.35 -7.54
C SER A 12 14.31 -1.52 -6.78
N SER A 13 15.54 -1.35 -6.29
CA SER A 13 16.21 -2.31 -5.40
C SER A 13 15.41 -2.58 -4.11
N GLU A 14 14.59 -1.61 -3.70
CA GLU A 14 13.62 -1.75 -2.63
C GLU A 14 12.23 -2.10 -3.19
N ALA A 15 11.70 -3.25 -2.78
CA ALA A 15 10.37 -3.71 -3.18
C ALA A 15 9.28 -2.67 -2.83
N ASP A 16 9.46 -1.93 -1.73
CA ASP A 16 8.55 -0.88 -1.28
C ASP A 16 8.57 0.38 -2.16
N ALA A 17 9.60 0.58 -2.99
CA ALA A 17 9.69 1.69 -3.93
C ALA A 17 9.14 1.33 -5.33
N THR A 18 8.60 0.12 -5.51
CA THR A 18 7.99 -0.32 -6.77
C THR A 18 6.74 0.50 -7.09
N TYR A 19 6.62 0.96 -8.34
CA TYR A 19 5.44 1.63 -8.87
C TYR A 19 5.21 1.25 -10.34
N ALA A 20 4.05 1.56 -10.87
CA ALA A 20 3.77 1.37 -12.29
C ALA A 20 3.40 2.69 -12.97
N LEU A 21 3.67 2.78 -14.26
CA LEU A 21 3.38 3.95 -15.09
C LEU A 21 2.37 3.59 -16.16
N VAL A 22 1.35 4.42 -16.26
CA VAL A 22 0.35 4.33 -17.32
C VAL A 22 0.51 5.56 -18.21
N GLU A 23 0.58 5.31 -19.51
CA GLU A 23 0.71 6.34 -20.53
C GLU A 23 -0.59 6.43 -21.33
N GLY A 24 -0.89 7.63 -21.84
CA GLY A 24 -2.05 7.84 -22.68
C GLY A 24 -3.25 8.42 -21.94
N ARG A 25 -3.83 9.46 -22.53
CA ARG A 25 -4.94 10.22 -21.91
C ARG A 25 -6.23 9.40 -21.77
N GLN A 26 -6.50 8.49 -22.70
CA GLN A 26 -7.71 7.68 -22.68
C GLN A 26 -7.68 6.65 -21.54
N ASP A 27 -6.55 5.97 -21.35
CA ASP A 27 -6.38 4.99 -20.27
C ASP A 27 -6.36 5.66 -18.90
N ILE A 28 -5.72 6.83 -18.78
CA ILE A 28 -5.78 7.66 -17.56
C ILE A 28 -7.22 8.08 -17.24
N ALA A 29 -7.99 8.50 -18.25
CA ALA A 29 -9.39 8.86 -18.05
C ALA A 29 -10.23 7.66 -17.61
N ARG A 30 -10.01 6.47 -18.19
CA ARG A 30 -10.68 5.23 -17.77
C ARG A 30 -10.33 4.85 -16.33
N LEU A 31 -9.06 4.93 -15.94
CA LEU A 31 -8.65 4.70 -14.55
C LEU A 31 -9.40 5.60 -13.57
N GLN A 32 -9.51 6.90 -13.89
CA GLN A 32 -10.15 7.87 -13.00
C GLN A 32 -11.69 7.73 -12.99
N GLN A 33 -12.31 7.58 -14.16
CA GLN A 33 -13.78 7.62 -14.31
C GLN A 33 -14.44 6.26 -14.07
N GLU A 34 -13.84 5.17 -14.54
CA GLU A 34 -14.43 3.83 -14.47
C GLU A 34 -13.93 3.07 -13.23
N TYR A 35 -12.63 3.16 -12.94
CA TYR A 35 -12.00 2.36 -11.89
C TYR A 35 -11.69 3.14 -10.61
N ARG A 36 -11.92 4.45 -10.56
CA ARG A 36 -11.65 5.33 -9.39
C ARG A 36 -10.19 5.30 -8.91
N ILE A 37 -9.25 5.06 -9.81
CA ILE A 37 -7.81 5.09 -9.55
C ILE A 37 -7.25 6.41 -10.09
N TYR A 38 -6.64 7.21 -9.20
CA TYR A 38 -6.25 8.58 -9.54
C TYR A 38 -4.75 8.75 -9.74
N GLY A 39 -3.91 7.95 -9.08
CA GLY A 39 -2.46 8.02 -9.19
C GLY A 39 -1.87 9.38 -8.82
N SER A 40 -0.60 9.56 -9.20
CA SER A 40 0.13 10.83 -9.15
C SER A 40 0.57 11.21 -10.57
N SER A 41 0.36 12.45 -10.99
CA SER A 41 0.82 12.90 -12.30
C SER A 41 2.34 12.94 -12.37
N GLU A 42 2.93 12.36 -13.41
CA GLU A 42 4.37 12.36 -13.65
C GLU A 42 4.68 13.04 -14.99
N GLY A 43 5.58 14.03 -15.02
CA GLY A 43 5.94 14.76 -16.23
C GLY A 43 6.27 16.24 -15.97
N PRO A 44 6.67 17.00 -17.01
CA PRO A 44 6.92 18.43 -16.88
C PRO A 44 5.67 19.13 -16.35
N ILE A 45 5.86 20.06 -15.41
CA ILE A 45 4.82 20.75 -14.63
C ILE A 45 3.61 21.02 -15.52
N ALA A 46 2.53 20.30 -15.26
CA ALA A 46 1.29 20.44 -15.99
C ALA A 46 0.80 21.89 -15.81
N THR A 47 0.84 22.68 -16.87
CA THR A 47 0.06 23.91 -16.91
C THR A 47 -1.41 23.52 -16.74
N ALA A 48 -2.19 24.31 -16.00
CA ALA A 48 -3.55 23.99 -15.54
C ALA A 48 -4.56 23.60 -16.67
N ARG A 49 -4.15 23.68 -17.94
CA ARG A 49 -4.94 23.36 -19.13
C ARG A 49 -4.59 22.04 -19.83
N SER A 50 -3.52 21.34 -19.43
CA SER A 50 -3.12 20.08 -20.09
C SER A 50 -3.34 18.88 -19.16
N ALA A 51 -4.17 17.93 -19.58
CA ALA A 51 -4.33 16.65 -18.89
C ALA A 51 -3.00 15.88 -18.84
N PRO A 52 -2.69 15.17 -17.72
CA PRO A 52 -1.44 14.46 -17.57
C PRO A 52 -1.28 13.43 -18.69
N THR A 53 -0.10 13.41 -19.30
CA THR A 53 0.26 12.46 -20.37
C THR A 53 0.71 11.12 -19.81
N ARG A 54 1.16 11.12 -18.55
CA ARG A 54 1.64 9.95 -17.82
C ARG A 54 1.14 10.02 -16.37
N LEU A 55 0.75 8.86 -15.87
CA LEU A 55 0.24 8.69 -14.52
C LEU A 55 1.03 7.61 -13.79
N ARG A 56 1.54 7.96 -12.62
CA ARG A 56 2.21 7.05 -11.69
C ARG A 56 1.18 6.42 -10.76
N LEU A 57 1.13 5.10 -10.77
CA LEU A 57 0.31 4.30 -9.88
C LEU A 57 1.14 3.77 -8.72
N ALA A 58 0.66 3.99 -7.50
CA ALA A 58 1.23 3.40 -6.31
C ALA A 58 1.00 1.88 -6.29
N LEU A 59 1.79 1.15 -5.50
CA LEU A 59 1.70 -0.30 -5.40
C LEU A 59 0.29 -0.77 -5.01
N GLU A 60 -0.38 -0.03 -4.12
CA GLU A 60 -1.74 -0.31 -3.67
C GLU A 60 -2.76 -0.22 -4.80
N GLU A 61 -2.62 0.77 -5.69
CA GLU A 61 -3.49 0.97 -6.87
C GLU A 61 -3.26 -0.14 -7.91
N VAL A 62 -1.99 -0.48 -8.15
CA VAL A 62 -1.58 -1.55 -9.06
C VAL A 62 -2.13 -2.90 -8.60
N ALA A 63 -2.00 -3.21 -7.31
CA ALA A 63 -2.49 -4.46 -6.73
C ALA A 63 -4.01 -4.62 -6.94
N VAL A 64 -4.79 -3.56 -6.75
CA VAL A 64 -6.24 -3.59 -7.01
C VAL A 64 -6.53 -3.83 -8.49
N GLY A 65 -5.85 -3.12 -9.39
CA GLY A 65 -6.12 -3.27 -10.83
C GLY A 65 -5.76 -4.62 -11.41
N LEU A 66 -4.76 -5.29 -10.85
CA LEU A 66 -4.43 -6.66 -11.24
C LEU A 66 -5.40 -7.67 -10.65
N THR A 67 -5.75 -7.50 -9.38
CA THR A 67 -6.74 -8.36 -8.69
C THR A 67 -8.10 -8.31 -9.41
N LYS A 68 -8.50 -7.13 -9.90
CA LYS A 68 -9.77 -6.93 -10.62
C LYS A 68 -9.66 -7.10 -12.13
N GLY A 69 -8.47 -7.35 -12.66
CA GLY A 69 -8.24 -7.67 -14.07
C GLY A 69 -8.36 -6.51 -15.05
N PHE A 70 -8.36 -5.26 -14.59
CA PHE A 70 -8.39 -4.07 -15.47
C PHE A 70 -7.01 -3.50 -15.79
N LEU A 71 -5.96 -3.94 -15.08
CA LEU A 71 -4.57 -3.65 -15.41
C LEU A 71 -3.85 -4.90 -15.92
N ARG A 72 -2.90 -4.67 -16.84
CA ARG A 72 -1.89 -5.65 -17.26
C ARG A 72 -0.52 -5.01 -17.14
N LEU A 73 0.44 -5.75 -16.58
CA LEU A 73 1.79 -5.24 -16.39
C LEU A 73 2.69 -5.56 -17.57
N GLU A 74 3.49 -4.58 -17.96
CA GLU A 74 4.64 -4.76 -18.85
C GLU A 74 5.91 -4.36 -18.11
N VAL A 75 6.98 -5.14 -18.30
CA VAL A 75 8.28 -4.81 -17.73
C VAL A 75 8.99 -3.85 -18.67
N ALA A 76 9.50 -2.73 -18.15
CA ALA A 76 10.44 -1.91 -18.91
C ALA A 76 11.72 -2.72 -19.14
N THR A 77 11.80 -3.49 -20.23
CA THR A 77 13.08 -3.99 -20.71
C THR A 77 13.89 -2.78 -21.09
N ASN A 78 14.98 -2.50 -20.39
CA ASN A 78 15.90 -1.42 -20.76
C ASN A 78 16.33 -1.62 -22.22
N ALA A 79 15.73 -0.87 -23.14
CA ALA A 79 16.17 -0.74 -24.51
C ALA A 79 17.43 0.14 -24.52
N LEU A 80 18.54 -0.46 -24.11
CA LEU A 80 19.90 -0.04 -24.44
C LEU A 80 20.52 -1.17 -25.26
N SER A 81 19.95 -1.44 -26.43
CA SER A 81 20.72 -2.06 -27.52
C SER A 81 21.63 -0.96 -28.07
N ASN A 82 22.77 -0.75 -27.40
CA ASN A 82 23.85 0.01 -28.00
C ASN A 82 24.52 -0.88 -29.05
N ASN A 83 24.24 -0.52 -30.29
CA ASN A 83 24.99 -0.86 -31.48
C ASN A 83 26.51 -0.77 -31.24
N ALA A 84 27.18 -1.92 -31.23
CA ALA A 84 28.63 -2.01 -31.39
C ALA A 84 28.97 -3.33 -32.07
N ASN A 85 28.81 -3.36 -33.40
CA ASN A 85 29.54 -4.30 -34.24
C ASN A 85 30.83 -3.60 -34.67
N SER A 86 31.99 -4.06 -34.21
CA SER A 86 33.14 -4.43 -35.05
C SER A 86 34.43 -4.64 -34.25
N THR A 87 35.10 -5.73 -34.64
CA THR A 87 36.56 -5.95 -34.65
C THR A 87 37.15 -6.78 -33.50
N SER A 88 37.57 -7.97 -33.91
CA SER A 88 38.38 -9.01 -33.28
C SER A 88 39.72 -8.54 -32.70
N THR A 89 40.17 -9.18 -31.59
CA THR A 89 41.48 -9.85 -31.47
C THR A 89 41.70 -10.51 -30.09
N SER A 90 41.93 -11.83 -30.14
CA SER A 90 42.83 -12.71 -29.34
C SER A 90 43.15 -12.52 -27.84
N SER A 91 43.26 -13.69 -27.22
CA SER A 91 44.21 -14.19 -26.19
C SER A 91 43.84 -14.21 -24.68
N GLU A 92 43.70 -15.46 -24.21
CA GLU A 92 44.35 -16.06 -23.02
C GLU A 92 43.69 -15.97 -21.62
N SER A 93 43.07 -17.10 -21.24
CA SER A 93 43.38 -17.92 -20.04
C SER A 93 43.58 -17.25 -18.68
N SER A 94 42.66 -17.48 -17.74
CA SER A 94 42.92 -18.39 -16.59
C SER A 94 41.74 -18.44 -15.61
N SER A 95 41.47 -19.65 -15.19
CA SER A 95 40.38 -20.11 -14.34
C SER A 95 40.67 -19.90 -12.86
N VAL A 96 39.75 -19.25 -12.13
CA VAL A 96 39.50 -19.55 -10.72
C VAL A 96 38.00 -19.55 -10.50
N ALA A 97 37.42 -20.75 -10.48
CA ALA A 97 36.05 -20.98 -10.08
C ALA A 97 35.99 -21.09 -8.56
N THR A 98 35.42 -20.10 -7.89
CA THR A 98 34.87 -20.23 -6.53
C THR A 98 33.54 -19.50 -6.45
N SER A 99 32.48 -20.24 -6.78
CA SER A 99 31.20 -20.28 -6.07
C SER A 99 30.53 -18.96 -5.65
N ASP A 100 30.19 -18.11 -6.61
CA ASP A 100 29.19 -17.05 -6.37
C ASP A 100 27.80 -17.55 -6.79
N LYS A 101 26.97 -17.83 -5.78
CA LYS A 101 25.52 -18.05 -5.93
C LYS A 101 24.95 -16.82 -6.63
N THR A 102 24.71 -16.98 -7.92
CA THR A 102 24.11 -16.00 -8.81
C THR A 102 22.84 -15.47 -8.16
N ARG A 103 22.87 -14.22 -7.69
CA ARG A 103 21.67 -13.46 -7.30
C ARG A 103 20.86 -13.30 -8.58
N GLN A 104 19.98 -14.26 -8.83
CA GLN A 104 19.06 -14.26 -9.94
C GLN A 104 18.15 -13.04 -9.75
N GLU A 105 18.36 -11.99 -10.53
CA GLU A 105 17.46 -10.84 -10.59
C GLU A 105 16.09 -11.33 -11.05
N LEU A 106 15.11 -11.29 -10.13
CA LEU A 106 13.78 -11.85 -10.33
C LEU A 106 12.91 -10.89 -11.13
N SER A 107 11.94 -11.44 -11.87
CA SER A 107 11.06 -10.68 -12.73
C SER A 107 10.18 -9.72 -11.90
N PRO A 108 10.04 -8.44 -12.28
CA PRO A 108 9.11 -7.48 -11.67
C PRO A 108 7.67 -7.98 -11.51
N VAL A 109 7.26 -8.92 -12.35
CA VAL A 109 5.95 -9.56 -12.33
C VAL A 109 5.80 -10.49 -11.12
N ASP A 110 6.87 -11.18 -10.69
CA ASP A 110 6.82 -12.14 -9.59
C ASP A 110 6.49 -11.46 -8.26
N ILE A 111 7.03 -10.25 -8.02
CA ILE A 111 6.74 -9.46 -6.80
C ILE A 111 5.26 -9.08 -6.75
N ILE A 112 4.70 -8.64 -7.88
CA ILE A 112 3.32 -8.18 -7.92
C ILE A 112 2.32 -9.34 -8.00
N GLN A 113 2.74 -10.47 -8.59
CA GLN A 113 1.98 -11.71 -8.61
C GLN A 113 2.00 -12.42 -7.26
N GLU A 114 3.08 -12.30 -6.48
CA GLU A 114 3.15 -12.69 -5.06
C GLU A 114 2.18 -11.85 -4.22
N ILE A 115 2.17 -10.52 -4.41
CA ILE A 115 1.23 -9.61 -3.75
C ILE A 115 -0.22 -9.97 -4.10
N THR A 116 -0.51 -10.21 -5.38
CA THR A 116 -1.85 -10.57 -5.84
C THR A 116 -2.25 -11.98 -5.39
N GLY A 117 -1.27 -12.90 -5.27
CA GLY A 117 -1.45 -14.26 -4.79
C GLY A 117 -1.79 -14.34 -3.30
N ASP A 118 -1.05 -13.62 -2.46
CA ASP A 118 -1.31 -13.47 -1.01
C ASP A 118 -2.67 -12.82 -0.73
N LEU A 119 -3.14 -11.95 -1.63
CA LEU A 119 -4.45 -11.30 -1.52
C LEU A 119 -5.62 -12.24 -1.89
N ASN A 120 -5.39 -13.33 -2.66
CA ASN A 120 -6.43 -14.15 -3.31
C ASN A 120 -6.47 -15.65 -2.93
N ARG A 121 -5.45 -16.29 -2.32
CA ARG A 121 -5.52 -17.71 -1.85
C ARG A 121 -4.83 -17.86 -0.48
N ARG A 122 -5.50 -18.40 0.56
CA ARG A 122 -5.73 -19.84 0.87
C ARG A 122 -4.47 -20.75 0.85
N GLY A 123 -3.30 -20.23 1.22
CA GLY A 123 -2.04 -21.01 1.32
C GLY A 123 -1.48 -21.11 2.76
N PRO A 124 -0.75 -22.20 3.10
CA PRO A 124 -0.20 -22.40 4.44
C PRO A 124 0.89 -21.36 4.75
N ARG A 125 0.92 -20.92 6.01
CA ARG A 125 1.95 -20.04 6.60
C ARG A 125 3.34 -20.55 6.19
N GLY A 126 4.07 -19.82 5.33
CA GLY A 126 5.42 -20.24 4.94
C GLY A 126 6.13 -19.41 3.87
N SER A 127 5.42 -18.77 2.94
CA SER A 127 6.05 -17.79 2.05
C SER A 127 6.31 -16.50 2.83
N LYS A 128 7.58 -16.22 3.12
CA LYS A 128 7.99 -14.92 3.66
C LYS A 128 7.69 -13.88 2.60
N SER A 129 6.54 -13.21 2.71
CA SER A 129 6.25 -12.15 1.75
C SER A 129 7.35 -11.09 1.83
N ARG A 130 7.74 -10.56 0.68
CA ARG A 130 8.95 -9.74 0.56
C ARG A 130 8.68 -8.27 0.88
N LEU A 131 7.42 -7.90 1.01
CA LEU A 131 6.98 -6.56 1.44
C LEU A 131 7.08 -6.38 2.95
N ALA A 132 7.42 -5.16 3.37
CA ALA A 132 7.31 -4.77 4.77
C ALA A 132 5.87 -4.96 5.28
N PRO A 133 5.66 -5.39 6.55
CA PRO A 133 4.32 -5.64 7.11
C PRO A 133 3.36 -4.46 6.92
N ARG A 134 3.82 -3.24 7.23
CA ARG A 134 3.03 -2.02 7.06
C ARG A 134 2.59 -1.79 5.62
N ARG A 135 3.40 -2.17 4.62
CA ARG A 135 3.03 -2.05 3.21
C ARG A 135 1.91 -3.02 2.85
N ARG A 136 1.94 -4.25 3.36
CA ARG A 136 0.86 -5.23 3.14
C ARG A 136 -0.46 -4.75 3.71
N ASP A 137 -0.43 -4.20 4.93
CA ASP A 137 -1.63 -3.66 5.55
C ASP A 137 -2.20 -2.49 4.74
N ARG A 138 -1.33 -1.61 4.23
CA ARG A 138 -1.75 -0.52 3.34
C ARG A 138 -2.44 -1.01 2.07
N VAL A 139 -1.92 -2.06 1.42
CA VAL A 139 -2.56 -2.65 0.23
C VAL A 139 -3.94 -3.22 0.58
N ARG A 140 -4.05 -3.94 1.70
CA ARG A 140 -5.31 -4.54 2.15
C ARG A 140 -6.35 -3.49 2.53
N VAL A 141 -5.97 -2.46 3.27
CA VAL A 141 -6.83 -1.32 3.63
C VAL A 141 -7.27 -0.55 2.38
N PHE A 142 -6.36 -0.31 1.43
CA PHE A 142 -6.70 0.36 0.18
C PHE A 142 -7.74 -0.43 -0.62
N ARG A 143 -7.54 -1.75 -0.76
CA ARG A 143 -8.50 -2.65 -1.42
C ARG A 143 -9.88 -2.59 -0.75
N ASP A 144 -9.92 -2.73 0.58
CA ASP A 144 -11.18 -2.72 1.34
C ASP A 144 -11.94 -1.39 1.17
N LEU A 145 -11.25 -0.25 1.26
CA LEU A 145 -11.86 1.07 1.03
C LEU A 145 -12.39 1.23 -0.41
N TRP A 146 -11.63 0.75 -1.39
CA TRP A 146 -12.02 0.79 -2.80
C TRP A 146 -13.25 -0.09 -3.08
N GLU A 147 -13.30 -1.28 -2.49
CA GLU A 147 -14.44 -2.21 -2.59
C GLU A 147 -15.69 -1.64 -1.92
N ARG A 148 -15.54 -0.90 -0.81
CA ARG A 148 -16.63 -0.17 -0.14
C ARG A 148 -17.19 1.01 -0.92
N GLY A 149 -16.56 1.39 -2.02
CA GLY A 149 -17.09 2.42 -2.90
C GLY A 149 -16.31 3.74 -2.90
N TYR A 150 -15.31 3.88 -2.04
CA TYR A 150 -14.58 5.13 -1.88
C TYR A 150 -13.54 5.34 -2.98
N VAL A 151 -13.31 6.61 -3.32
CA VAL A 151 -12.09 7.01 -4.05
C VAL A 151 -10.99 7.22 -3.01
N VAL A 152 -9.85 6.57 -3.19
CA VAL A 152 -8.72 6.61 -2.25
C VAL A 152 -7.54 7.30 -2.91
N THR A 153 -6.96 8.31 -2.28
CA THR A 153 -5.76 9.02 -2.75
C THR A 153 -4.70 9.13 -1.66
N ALA A 154 -3.49 9.56 -2.02
CA ALA A 154 -2.39 9.72 -1.08
C ALA A 154 -2.67 10.79 -0.01
N GLY A 155 -2.47 10.44 1.26
CA GLY A 155 -2.68 11.34 2.41
C GLY A 155 -1.45 12.11 2.88
N SER A 156 -0.32 11.99 2.18
CA SER A 156 0.99 12.49 2.63
C SER A 156 1.00 13.99 2.96
N LYS A 157 0.22 14.81 2.24
CA LYS A 157 0.05 16.25 2.51
C LYS A 157 -0.52 16.56 3.90
N PHE A 158 -1.23 15.61 4.51
CA PHE A 158 -1.86 15.74 5.81
C PHE A 158 -1.21 14.82 6.87
N GLY A 159 -0.06 14.24 6.56
CA GLY A 159 0.60 13.26 7.43
C GLY A 159 -0.16 11.93 7.58
N ALA A 160 -1.18 11.69 6.73
CA ALA A 160 -1.95 10.46 6.72
C ALA A 160 -1.45 9.51 5.61
N ASP A 161 -1.79 8.22 5.69
CA ASP A 161 -1.49 7.28 4.61
C ASP A 161 -2.43 7.51 3.42
N PHE A 162 -3.73 7.68 3.69
CA PHE A 162 -4.74 7.88 2.66
C PHE A 162 -5.75 9.00 2.96
N LEU A 163 -6.37 9.49 1.90
CA LEU A 163 -7.58 10.30 1.90
C LEU A 163 -8.69 9.52 1.22
N ILE A 164 -9.89 9.55 1.80
CA ILE A 164 -11.07 8.95 1.20
C ILE A 164 -12.08 10.01 0.75
N TYR A 165 -12.71 9.76 -0.38
CA TYR A 165 -13.74 10.62 -0.98
C TYR A 165 -14.92 9.77 -1.40
N LYS A 166 -16.13 10.34 -1.30
CA LYS A 166 -17.36 9.72 -1.79
C LYS A 166 -17.56 9.88 -3.31
N ASP A 167 -16.90 10.88 -3.89
CA ASP A 167 -17.00 11.25 -5.30
C ASP A 167 -15.63 11.79 -5.78
N ASP A 168 -15.53 12.30 -7.00
CA ASP A 168 -14.32 12.80 -7.64
C ASP A 168 -13.52 13.76 -6.73
N PRO A 169 -12.26 13.43 -6.37
CA PRO A 169 -11.35 14.29 -5.61
C PRO A 169 -11.14 15.69 -6.19
N LYS A 170 -11.41 15.90 -7.49
CA LYS A 170 -11.34 17.23 -8.13
C LYS A 170 -12.54 18.12 -7.79
N ARG A 171 -13.67 17.52 -7.39
CA ARG A 171 -14.94 18.21 -7.14
C ARG A 171 -15.42 18.12 -5.70
N ALA A 172 -15.01 17.07 -4.99
CA ALA A 172 -15.45 16.78 -3.63
C ALA A 172 -14.33 17.03 -2.61
N HIS A 173 -14.73 17.38 -1.39
CA HIS A 173 -13.82 17.38 -0.26
C HIS A 173 -13.60 15.95 0.24
N ALA A 174 -12.35 15.62 0.60
CA ALA A 174 -12.09 14.35 1.27
C ALA A 174 -12.90 14.25 2.56
N GLU A 175 -13.56 13.11 2.77
CA GLU A 175 -14.40 12.80 3.93
C GLU A 175 -13.52 12.58 5.16
N ALA A 176 -12.46 11.78 5.01
CA ALA A 176 -11.59 11.41 6.12
C ALA A 176 -10.13 11.24 5.74
N LEU A 177 -9.28 11.38 6.77
CA LEU A 177 -7.89 10.98 6.81
C LEU A 177 -7.80 9.55 7.36
N ILE A 178 -7.05 8.67 6.69
CA ILE A 178 -6.80 7.30 7.13
C ILE A 178 -5.32 7.13 7.47
N VAL A 179 -5.04 6.62 8.66
CA VAL A 179 -3.68 6.21 9.08
C VAL A 179 -3.69 4.71 9.32
N VAL A 180 -2.80 4.00 8.62
CA VAL A 180 -2.67 2.55 8.70
C VAL A 180 -1.64 2.18 9.75
N LYS A 181 -2.05 1.33 10.68
CA LYS A 181 -1.28 0.89 11.85
C LYS A 181 -1.40 -0.62 12.01
N ALA A 182 -0.34 -1.26 12.49
CA ALA A 182 -0.43 -2.68 12.80
C ALA A 182 -1.48 -2.90 13.91
N TYR A 183 -2.17 -4.04 13.89
CA TYR A 183 -3.30 -4.28 14.80
C TYR A 183 -2.91 -4.19 16.28
N GLU A 184 -1.71 -4.65 16.63
CA GLU A 184 -1.16 -4.63 17.99
C GLU A 184 -0.12 -3.51 18.18
N GLU A 185 -0.06 -2.55 17.26
CA GLU A 185 0.89 -1.43 17.37
C GLU A 185 0.48 -0.49 18.51
N GLU A 186 1.37 -0.30 19.48
CA GLU A 186 1.17 0.69 20.54
C GLU A 186 1.24 2.12 19.99
N PHE A 187 0.40 2.99 20.53
CA PHE A 187 0.34 4.40 20.13
C PHE A 187 1.02 5.30 21.13
N ALA A 188 1.98 6.11 20.65
CA ALA A 188 2.39 7.28 21.41
C ALA A 188 1.21 8.27 21.51
N ARG A 189 0.92 8.72 22.73
CA ARG A 189 -0.18 9.68 22.98
C ARG A 189 -0.03 10.96 22.15
N VAL A 190 1.21 11.38 21.94
CA VAL A 190 1.56 12.58 21.15
C VAL A 190 1.17 12.41 19.68
N ASP A 191 1.30 11.22 19.10
CA ASP A 191 0.93 10.96 17.71
C ASP A 191 -0.59 11.08 17.52
N VAL A 192 -1.35 10.48 18.43
CA VAL A 192 -2.82 10.56 18.42
C VAL A 192 -3.30 12.02 18.46
N VAL A 193 -2.75 12.82 19.40
CA VAL A 193 -3.06 14.25 19.50
C VAL A 193 -2.66 15.01 18.24
N SER A 194 -1.51 14.68 17.65
CA SER A 194 -1.01 15.32 16.43
C SER A 194 -1.93 15.06 15.24
N PHE A 195 -2.36 13.81 15.04
CA PHE A 195 -3.31 13.47 13.99
C PHE A 195 -4.67 14.14 14.20
N CYS A 196 -5.17 14.16 15.45
CA CYS A 196 -6.42 14.85 15.79
C CYS A 196 -6.35 16.35 15.50
N ARG A 197 -5.21 16.99 15.81
CA ARG A 197 -4.97 18.41 15.49
C ARG A 197 -5.05 18.65 13.98
N VAL A 198 -4.33 17.85 13.18
CA VAL A 198 -4.34 18.02 11.72
C VAL A 198 -5.76 17.83 11.17
N ALA A 199 -6.44 16.75 11.55
CA ALA A 199 -7.80 16.46 11.13
C ALA A 199 -8.79 17.59 11.47
N LYS A 200 -8.67 18.16 12.68
CA LYS A 200 -9.50 19.29 13.12
C LYS A 200 -9.22 20.55 12.29
N MET A 201 -7.96 20.86 11.99
CA MET A 201 -7.58 22.04 11.21
C MET A 201 -8.11 21.97 9.78
N VAL A 202 -8.11 20.78 9.17
CA VAL A 202 -8.59 20.59 7.79
C VAL A 202 -10.07 20.19 7.72
N ARG A 203 -10.76 20.15 8.87
CA ARG A 203 -12.18 19.80 9.04
C ARG A 203 -12.55 18.46 8.38
N LYS A 204 -11.74 17.44 8.62
CA LYS A 204 -11.95 16.05 8.12
C LYS A 204 -12.11 15.09 9.27
N GLN A 205 -12.81 13.98 9.04
CA GLN A 205 -12.79 12.88 9.99
C GLN A 205 -11.39 12.25 10.03
N PHE A 206 -11.06 11.62 11.15
CA PHE A 206 -9.82 10.88 11.32
C PHE A 206 -10.14 9.45 11.73
N LEU A 207 -9.52 8.49 11.03
CA LEU A 207 -9.65 7.08 11.31
C LEU A 207 -8.29 6.40 11.31
N PHE A 208 -8.07 5.53 12.29
CA PHE A 208 -7.07 4.48 12.21
C PHE A 208 -7.65 3.30 11.45
N ALA A 209 -6.81 2.63 10.66
CA ALA A 209 -7.14 1.39 9.99
C ALA A 209 -6.09 0.33 10.31
N SER A 210 -6.54 -0.87 10.65
CA SER A 210 -5.67 -2.00 10.99
C SER A 210 -6.22 -3.28 10.42
N VAL A 211 -5.33 -4.19 10.02
CA VAL A 211 -5.71 -5.51 9.50
C VAL A 211 -5.59 -6.52 10.62
N ARG A 212 -6.71 -7.15 10.99
CA ARG A 212 -6.75 -8.24 11.96
C ARG A 212 -6.70 -9.57 11.23
N SER A 213 -5.73 -10.42 11.57
CA SER A 213 -5.76 -11.81 11.14
C SER A 213 -6.57 -12.62 12.15
N ASN A 214 -7.63 -13.29 11.70
CA ASN A 214 -8.55 -14.02 12.58
C ASN A 214 -7.95 -15.34 13.15
N GLY A 215 -6.65 -15.58 12.98
CA GLY A 215 -5.97 -16.79 13.43
C GLY A 215 -5.02 -16.59 14.62
N ASP A 216 -5.14 -15.47 15.33
CA ASP A 216 -4.37 -15.13 16.54
C ASP A 216 -5.30 -14.76 17.70
N SER A 217 -6.31 -15.61 17.91
CA SER A 217 -6.97 -15.65 19.22
C SER A 217 -5.95 -16.14 20.22
N GLY A 218 -5.41 -15.24 21.05
CA GLY A 218 -4.72 -15.60 22.28
C GLY A 218 -5.64 -16.51 23.10
N GLY A 219 -5.31 -17.80 23.10
CA GLY A 219 -6.01 -18.85 23.84
C GLY A 219 -5.09 -19.44 24.88
N ASP A 220 -5.22 -18.89 26.09
CA ASP A 220 -5.04 -19.60 27.36
C ASP A 220 -6.06 -20.75 27.43
N ASP A 221 -5.57 -21.93 27.81
CA ASP A 221 -6.22 -23.21 28.19
C ASP A 221 -7.60 -23.64 27.62
N GLY A 222 -7.64 -24.87 27.11
CA GLY A 222 -8.86 -25.70 27.13
C GLY A 222 -9.09 -26.61 25.93
N ASP A 223 -8.71 -27.87 26.10
CA ASP A 223 -9.12 -29.12 25.44
C ASP A 223 -9.73 -29.12 24.02
N LYS A 224 -9.14 -29.98 23.17
CA LYS A 224 -9.56 -30.24 21.80
C LYS A 224 -10.74 -31.21 21.82
N ASP A 225 -11.81 -30.87 21.11
CA ASP A 225 -12.54 -31.79 20.23
C ASP A 225 -13.55 -31.00 19.38
N GLU A 226 -13.49 -31.21 18.07
CA GLU A 226 -14.61 -31.28 17.10
C GLU A 226 -14.14 -30.89 15.69
N ASP A 227 -14.23 -31.87 14.78
CA ASP A 227 -14.20 -31.70 13.33
C ASP A 227 -15.25 -30.66 12.91
N ARG A 228 -14.82 -29.42 12.66
CA ARG A 228 -15.61 -28.40 11.98
C ARG A 228 -14.85 -27.95 10.74
N ASP A 229 -15.54 -28.06 9.61
CA ASP A 229 -15.18 -27.50 8.31
C ASP A 229 -14.40 -26.20 8.49
N SER A 230 -13.12 -26.19 8.10
CA SER A 230 -12.21 -25.09 8.41
C SER A 230 -12.64 -23.86 7.63
N ASP A 231 -13.54 -23.10 8.23
CA ASP A 231 -14.00 -21.82 7.74
C ASP A 231 -12.76 -20.93 7.64
N VAL A 232 -12.32 -20.68 6.42
CA VAL A 232 -11.02 -20.05 6.17
C VAL A 232 -11.10 -18.62 6.68
N ALA A 233 -10.48 -18.39 7.84
CA ALA A 233 -10.39 -17.10 8.50
C ALA A 233 -9.98 -16.01 7.50
N VAL A 234 -10.95 -15.17 7.12
CA VAL A 234 -10.71 -14.02 6.25
C VAL A 234 -10.09 -12.92 7.10
N ASP A 235 -8.93 -12.41 6.69
CA ASP A 235 -8.33 -11.21 7.31
C ASP A 235 -9.34 -10.05 7.22
N SER A 236 -9.69 -9.44 8.37
CA SER A 236 -10.69 -8.38 8.46
C SER A 236 -10.04 -7.02 8.69
N VAL A 237 -10.48 -5.97 8.00
CA VAL A 237 -10.01 -4.60 8.23
C VAL A 237 -10.90 -3.91 9.28
N VAL A 238 -10.28 -3.40 10.33
CA VAL A 238 -10.92 -2.67 11.43
C VAL A 238 -10.61 -1.18 11.29
N TYR A 239 -11.63 -0.34 11.47
CA TYR A 239 -11.51 1.11 11.45
C TYR A 239 -11.93 1.71 12.77
N VAL A 240 -11.09 2.57 13.36
CA VAL A 240 -11.36 3.25 14.63
C VAL A 240 -11.37 4.75 14.37
N SER A 241 -12.54 5.38 14.53
CA SER A 241 -12.66 6.84 14.43
C SER A 241 -12.38 7.50 15.78
N LEU A 242 -11.66 8.62 15.74
CA LEU A 242 -11.55 9.53 16.89
C LEU A 242 -12.46 10.73 16.64
N THR A 243 -13.76 10.53 16.82
CA THR A 243 -14.74 11.62 16.76
C THR A 243 -14.83 12.28 18.13
N HIS A 244 -14.39 13.54 18.23
CA HIS A 244 -14.35 14.34 19.47
C HIS A 244 -13.46 13.73 20.57
N ALA A 245 -12.15 13.86 20.41
CA ALA A 245 -11.20 13.61 21.49
C ALA A 245 -11.38 14.66 22.61
N VAL A 246 -12.37 14.44 23.48
CA VAL A 246 -12.38 15.02 24.83
C VAL A 246 -11.36 14.21 25.63
N LEU A 247 -10.09 14.54 25.44
CA LEU A 247 -9.00 14.02 26.26
C LEU A 247 -9.03 14.79 27.59
N VAL A 248 -9.82 14.31 28.56
CA VAL A 248 -9.66 14.71 29.95
C VAL A 248 -8.40 14.03 30.47
N SER A 249 -7.30 14.76 30.51
CA SER A 249 -6.12 14.36 31.28
C SER A 249 -6.43 14.59 32.75
N ARG A 250 -6.79 13.55 33.51
CA ARG A 250 -6.71 13.61 34.98
C ARG A 250 -5.24 13.47 35.36
N HIS A 251 -4.60 14.59 35.65
CA HIS A 251 -3.37 14.58 36.43
C HIS A 251 -3.77 14.13 37.84
N GLN A 252 -3.35 12.93 38.22
CA GLN A 252 -3.35 12.54 39.63
C GLN A 252 -2.29 13.41 40.31
N GLU A 253 -2.71 14.51 40.94
CA GLU A 253 -1.88 15.17 41.94
C GLU A 253 -1.67 14.16 43.06
N ARG A 254 -0.47 13.58 43.10
CA ARG A 254 0.04 12.86 44.25
C ARG A 254 0.33 13.95 45.28
N SER A 255 -0.68 14.28 46.09
CA SER A 255 -0.49 15.17 47.23
C SER A 255 0.54 14.52 48.15
N GLU A 256 1.68 15.18 48.28
CA GLU A 256 2.70 14.88 49.28
C GLU A 256 2.10 15.15 50.66
N GLU A 257 1.48 14.14 51.27
CA GLU A 257 1.31 14.10 52.72
C GLU A 257 2.60 13.54 53.32
N GLY A 258 3.46 14.42 53.82
CA GLY A 258 4.73 13.99 54.40
C GLY A 258 5.59 15.11 54.99
N ALA A 259 4.99 16.06 55.73
CA ALA A 259 5.76 16.97 56.57
C ALA A 259 4.95 17.44 57.79
N MET A 260 4.94 16.65 58.86
CA MET A 260 4.88 17.17 60.23
C MET A 260 5.24 16.06 61.23
N TRP A 261 6.50 16.01 61.66
CA TRP A 261 6.96 15.87 63.06
C TRP A 261 8.38 16.45 63.13
#